data_AF-A0A1V3WV44-F1
#
_entry.id   AF-A0A1V3WV44-F1
#
_cell.length_a   1.000
_cell.length_b   1.000
_cell.length_c   1.000
_cell.angle_alpha   90.00
_cell.angle_beta   90.00
_cell.angle_gamma   90.00
#
_symmetry.space_group_name_H-M   'P 1'
#
loop_
_entity.id
_entity.type
_entity.pdbx_description
1 polymer ?
#
loop_
_entity_poly.entity_id
_entity_poly.type
_entity_poly.pdbx_seq_one_letter_code
_entity_poly.pdbx_strand_id
1 'polypeptide(L)'
;MDDVATLTAEVGLAMARFTAAGIRKTWVFQAFDDEHEVLILQEFQDEERARAWIDHPDAAAQWMGRAGVGAYPPLFVGRFAEMMRIETD
;
A
#
# COMPACT_ATOMS: atom_id res chain seq x y z
N MET A 1 13.10 -13.98 0.09
CA MET A 1 11.83 -13.61 -0.55
C MET A 1 10.84 -13.59 0.58
N ASP A 2 10.44 -12.39 1.02
CA ASP A 2 9.51 -12.27 2.14
C ASP A 2 8.13 -12.75 1.67
N ASP A 3 7.52 -13.60 2.47
CA ASP A 3 6.18 -14.14 2.22
C ASP A 3 5.15 -13.00 2.27
N VAL A 4 4.18 -12.98 1.36
CA VAL A 4 3.04 -12.05 1.37
C VAL A 4 2.32 -12.05 2.73
N ALA A 5 2.30 -13.19 3.42
CA ALA A 5 1.79 -13.29 4.79
C ALA A 5 2.59 -12.41 5.77
N THR A 6 3.92 -12.36 5.61
CA THR A 6 4.81 -11.53 6.44
C THR A 6 4.59 -10.04 6.15
N LEU A 7 4.52 -9.66 4.86
CA LEU A 7 4.20 -8.29 4.47
C LEU A 7 2.85 -7.84 5.04
N THR A 8 1.83 -8.67 4.91
CA THR A 8 0.48 -8.37 5.43
C THR A 8 0.49 -8.21 6.95
N ALA A 9 1.27 -9.03 7.66
CA ALA A 9 1.44 -8.90 9.10
C ALA A 9 2.16 -7.60 9.50
N GLU A 10 3.24 -7.22 8.78
CA GLU A 10 3.95 -5.95 8.99
C GLU A 10 3.03 -4.74 8.77
N VAL A 11 2.24 -4.76 7.68
CA VAL A 11 1.22 -3.73 7.39
C VAL A 11 0.19 -3.65 8.52
N GLY A 12 -0.29 -4.80 9.01
CA GLY A 12 -1.21 -4.87 10.14
C GLY A 12 -0.64 -4.25 11.43
N LEU A 13 0.62 -4.56 11.76
CA LEU A 13 1.32 -4.00 12.93
C LEU A 13 1.57 -2.49 12.80
N ALA A 14 1.68 -1.98 11.59
CA ALA A 14 1.90 -0.56 11.30
C ALA A 14 0.61 0.27 11.30
N MET A 15 -0.58 -0.34 11.34
CA MET A 15 -1.87 0.36 11.20
C MET A 15 -2.06 1.54 12.16
N ALA A 16 -1.64 1.42 13.42
CA ALA A 16 -1.74 2.53 14.38
C ALA A 16 -0.87 3.74 13.97
N ARG A 17 0.31 3.49 13.40
CA ARG A 17 1.21 4.53 12.89
C ARG A 17 0.68 5.13 11.59
N PHE A 18 0.06 4.34 10.72
CA PHE A 18 -0.61 4.85 9.53
C PHE A 18 -1.72 5.84 9.90
N THR A 19 -2.55 5.49 10.87
CA THR A 19 -3.58 6.41 11.40
C THR A 19 -2.95 7.70 11.94
N ALA A 20 -1.85 7.59 12.70
CA ALA A 20 -1.14 8.77 13.23
C ALA A 20 -0.51 9.64 12.13
N ALA A 21 -0.09 9.04 11.01
CA ALA A 21 0.42 9.73 9.83
C ALA A 21 -0.69 10.35 8.95
N GLY A 22 -1.97 10.16 9.30
CA GLY A 22 -3.10 10.70 8.57
C GLY A 22 -3.59 9.85 7.40
N ILE A 23 -3.16 8.58 7.32
CA ILE A 23 -3.74 7.60 6.39
C ILE A 23 -5.15 7.26 6.87
N ARG A 24 -6.13 7.42 5.98
CA ARG A 24 -7.55 7.16 6.28
C ARG A 24 -7.97 5.74 5.98
N LYS A 25 -7.37 5.14 4.94
CA LYS A 25 -7.64 3.77 4.50
C LYS A 25 -6.38 3.14 3.93
N THR A 26 -6.23 1.85 4.18
CA THR A 26 -5.19 1.01 3.59
C THR A 26 -5.87 -0.19 2.95
N TRP A 27 -5.62 -0.42 1.67
CA TRP A 27 -6.01 -1.63 0.95
C TRP A 27 -4.78 -2.43 0.58
N VAL A 28 -4.89 -3.75 0.65
CA VAL A 28 -3.87 -4.70 0.22
C VAL A 28 -4.53 -5.63 -0.79
N PHE A 29 -4.02 -5.65 -2.01
CA PHE A 29 -4.49 -6.51 -3.10
C PHE A 29 -3.38 -7.48 -3.45
N GLN A 30 -3.70 -8.76 -3.58
CA GLN A 30 -2.81 -9.77 -4.13
C GLN A 30 -3.15 -9.98 -5.60
N ALA A 31 -2.15 -10.19 -6.46
CA ALA A 31 -2.39 -10.51 -7.85
C ALA A 31 -3.08 -11.88 -7.99
N PHE A 32 -3.87 -12.04 -9.05
CA PHE A 32 -4.58 -13.31 -9.30
C PHE A 32 -3.66 -14.37 -9.91
N ASP A 33 -2.60 -13.95 -10.60
CA ASP A 33 -1.69 -14.78 -11.40
C ASP A 33 -0.33 -15.02 -10.73
N ASP A 34 0.09 -14.16 -9.80
CA ASP A 34 1.29 -14.36 -8.98
C ASP A 34 1.00 -14.15 -7.49
N GLU A 35 1.15 -15.21 -6.71
CA GLU A 35 0.93 -15.19 -5.27
C GLU A 35 1.92 -14.31 -4.50
N HIS A 36 3.03 -13.90 -5.13
CA HIS A 36 4.05 -13.05 -4.53
C HIS A 36 3.88 -11.57 -4.88
N GLU A 37 2.98 -11.22 -5.81
CA GLU A 37 2.74 -9.84 -6.20
C GLU A 37 1.60 -9.22 -5.39
N VAL A 38 1.89 -8.06 -4.79
CA VAL A 38 0.95 -7.31 -3.94
C VAL A 38 0.95 -5.84 -4.32
N LEU A 39 -0.25 -5.26 -4.44
CA LEU A 39 -0.47 -3.82 -4.55
C LEU A 39 -1.05 -3.29 -3.23
N ILE A 40 -0.38 -2.30 -2.64
CA ILE A 40 -0.86 -1.60 -1.44
C ILE A 40 -1.30 -0.18 -1.84
N LEU A 41 -2.53 0.19 -1.50
CA LEU A 41 -3.06 1.54 -1.71
C LEU A 41 -3.35 2.19 -0.36
N GLN A 42 -2.89 3.43 -0.18
CA GLN A 42 -3.14 4.23 1.03
C GLN A 42 -3.85 5.52 0.65
N GLU A 43 -4.96 5.81 1.32
CA GLU A 43 -5.75 7.02 1.10
C GLU A 43 -5.38 8.11 2.11
N PHE A 44 -5.06 9.31 1.61
CA PHE A 44 -4.82 10.50 2.41
C PHE A 44 -5.93 11.53 2.23
N GLN A 45 -5.98 12.52 3.12
CA GLN A 45 -6.92 13.65 3.00
C GLN A 45 -6.63 14.53 1.79
N ASP A 46 -5.34 14.73 1.49
CA ASP A 46 -4.86 15.62 0.45
C ASP A 46 -3.55 15.09 -0.14
N GLU A 47 -3.20 15.62 -1.33
CA GLU A 47 -2.05 15.18 -2.10
C GLU A 47 -0.72 15.53 -1.42
N GLU A 48 -0.67 16.66 -0.70
CA GLU A 48 0.55 17.15 -0.04
C GLU A 48 1.02 16.14 1.03
N ARG A 49 0.09 15.63 1.84
CA ARG A 49 0.36 14.58 2.82
C ARG A 49 0.80 13.27 2.18
N ALA A 50 0.17 12.88 1.08
CA ALA A 50 0.55 11.66 0.36
C ALA A 50 1.97 11.76 -0.22
N ARG A 51 2.34 12.92 -0.77
CA ARG A 51 3.71 13.20 -1.24
C ARG A 51 4.71 13.19 -0.09
N ALA A 52 4.42 13.89 1.00
CA ALA A 52 5.28 13.93 2.19
C ALA A 52 5.53 12.52 2.75
N TRP A 53 4.51 11.65 2.73
CA TRP A 53 4.62 10.26 3.15
C TRP A 53 5.52 9.41 2.24
N ILE A 54 5.44 9.58 0.92
CA ILE A 54 6.32 8.89 -0.03
C ILE A 54 7.76 9.36 0.12
N ASP A 55 7.97 10.67 0.29
CA ASP A 55 9.32 11.24 0.44
C ASP A 55 9.97 10.86 1.77
N HIS A 56 9.17 10.77 2.84
CA HIS A 56 9.63 10.49 4.21
C HIS A 56 8.72 9.45 4.89
N PRO A 57 8.77 8.19 4.47
CA PRO A 57 7.95 7.14 5.07
C PRO A 57 8.37 6.90 6.52
N ASP A 58 7.39 6.61 7.38
CA ASP A 58 7.68 6.14 8.74
C ASP A 58 8.49 4.84 8.69
N ALA A 59 9.31 4.58 9.71
CA ALA A 59 10.09 3.34 9.80
C ALA A 59 9.20 2.07 9.75
N ALA A 60 7.95 2.15 10.20
CA ALA A 60 6.97 1.07 10.09
C ALA A 60 6.46 0.83 8.66
N ALA A 61 6.82 1.69 7.71
CA ALA A 61 6.56 1.53 6.29
C ALA A 61 7.82 1.12 5.51
N GLN A 62 8.81 0.49 6.17
CA GLN A 62 10.06 0.02 5.53
C GLN A 62 9.85 -0.84 4.28
N TRP A 63 8.71 -1.53 4.17
CA TRP A 63 8.31 -2.31 3.00
C TRP A 63 8.11 -1.44 1.74
N MET A 64 7.81 -0.14 1.89
CA MET A 64 7.71 0.79 0.76
C MET A 64 9.04 0.94 0.00
N GLY A 65 10.18 0.82 0.69
CA GLY A 65 11.50 0.83 0.04
C GLY A 65 11.77 -0.39 -0.85
N ARG A 66 10.96 -1.45 -0.74
CA ARG A 66 11.00 -2.66 -1.58
C ARG A 66 9.91 -2.65 -2.66
N ALA A 67 8.97 -1.70 -2.60
CA ALA A 67 7.87 -1.59 -3.55
C ALA A 67 8.36 -1.10 -4.93
N GLY A 68 7.67 -1.51 -6.00
CA GLY A 68 7.99 -1.10 -7.38
C GLY A 68 8.95 -2.02 -8.13
N VAL A 69 9.15 -3.26 -7.67
CA VAL A 69 9.79 -4.32 -8.47
C VAL A 69 8.69 -5.13 -9.14
N GLY A 70 8.41 -4.91 -10.44
CA GLY A 70 7.41 -5.68 -11.18
C GLY A 70 6.67 -4.89 -12.27
N ALA A 71 5.55 -5.42 -12.73
CA ALA A 71 4.72 -4.83 -13.80
C ALA A 71 3.79 -3.69 -13.31
N TYR A 72 3.57 -3.59 -12.01
CA TYR A 72 2.79 -2.51 -11.40
C TYR A 72 3.59 -1.21 -11.33
N PRO A 73 2.93 -0.04 -11.42
CA PRO A 73 3.63 1.22 -11.29
C PRO A 73 4.40 1.30 -9.97
N PRO A 74 5.59 1.93 -9.95
CA PRO A 74 6.30 2.23 -8.72
C PRO A 74 5.45 3.17 -7.84
N LEU A 75 5.95 3.51 -6.64
CA LEU A 75 5.28 4.46 -5.74
C LEU A 75 4.76 5.70 -6.49
N PHE A 76 3.45 5.92 -6.42
CA PHE A 76 2.77 7.00 -7.12
C PHE A 76 1.75 7.69 -6.21
N VAL A 77 1.46 8.95 -6.53
CA VAL A 77 0.34 9.69 -5.95
C VAL A 77 -0.68 9.95 -7.04
N GLY A 78 -1.95 9.65 -6.76
CA GLY A 78 -3.05 9.85 -7.69
C GLY A 78 -4.34 10.20 -6.97
N ARG A 79 -5.37 10.51 -7.75
CA ARG A 79 -6.73 10.72 -7.24
C ARG A 79 -7.51 9.42 -7.37
N PHE A 80 -8.03 8.93 -6.25
CA PHE A 80 -8.98 7.82 -6.25
C PHE A 80 -10.25 8.24 -6.99
N ALA A 81 -10.62 7.48 -8.03
CA ALA A 81 -11.83 7.72 -8.81
C ALA A 81 -12.90 6.68 -8.46
N GLU A 82 -12.60 5.40 -8.68
CA GLU A 82 -13.53 4.30 -8.45
C GLU A 82 -12.76 3.01 -8.11
N MET A 83 -13.42 2.09 -7.42
CA MET A 83 -12.94 0.72 -7.18
C MET A 83 -14.04 -0.26 -7.56
N MET A 84 -13.72 -1.21 -8.43
CA MET A 84 -14.61 -2.29 -8.81
C MET A 84 -14.25 -3.56 -8.04
N ARG A 85 -15.28 -4.30 -7.61
CA ARG A 85 -15.13 -5.65 -7.07
C ARG A 85 -15.45 -6.63 -8.18
N ILE A 86 -14.56 -7.59 -8.42
CA ILE A 86 -14.84 -8.73 -9.30
C ILE A 86 -15.56 -9.77 -8.46
N GLU A 87 -16.74 -10.19 -8.92
CA GLU A 87 -17.47 -11.32 -8.36
C GLU A 87 -17.05 -12.59 -9.12
N THR A 88 -16.65 -13.62 -8.39
CA THR A 88 -16.51 -14.98 -8.92
C THR A 88 -17.78 -15.76 -8.60
N ASP A 89 -18.42 -16.31 -9.64
CA ASP A 89 -19.56 -17.25 -9.54
C ASP A 89 -19.26 -18.47 -8.66
#